data_AF-A0A133PUX5-F1
#
_entry.id   AF-A0A133PUX5-F1
#
_cell.length_a   1.000
_cell.length_b   1.000
_cell.length_c   1.000
_cell.angle_alpha   90.00
_cell.angle_beta   90.00
_cell.angle_gamma   90.00
#
_symmetry.space_group_name_H-M   'P 1'
#
loop_
_entity.id
_entity.type
_entity.pdbx_description
1 polymer ?
#
loop_
_entity_poly.entity_id
_entity_poly.type
_entity_poly.pdbx_seq_one_letter_code
_entity_poly.pdbx_strand_id
1 'polypeptide(L)'
;LNHLDAYKVKPQFYVINFDDPRKSHRCNPINPAFMTDISDAYESAYTIMLNLNRSWIQKQGDFFVESPIILLAAIIWFLKIYENGKYCTFPHAIEFLNRPYAQIFPILTSYDELANYLSPFMDAWEGGAQDQLQGQIASAKIPLSRMISPALYWVMTGDDFSLDINNPNEPKVLVVGNNPDRQNIYSAALGLYNSRIVKLINKKKQLKSSVIIDELPTIYFRGLDNLIATARSNKVAVCLGFQDFSQLTRDYGDKESKVIQNTVGNVFSGQVVGETAKTLSERFGKVLQQRQSMTINRNDKSTSISTQMDSLIPASKISNLTQGMFVGAVSDNFDERIDQKIFHAEIVVDSAKVSAEMKVYQSIPTIADFQNEDGSDNIKETIEANYHKVKQEILSLVDSEIERIKNEPLLSHLIKD
;
A
#
# COMPACT_ATOMS: atom_id res chain seq x y z
N LEU A 1 5.65 -3.60 -24.76
CA LEU A 1 4.95 -2.33 -24.48
C LEU A 1 4.57 -1.69 -25.81
N ASN A 2 3.27 -1.44 -26.04
CA ASN A 2 2.80 -0.72 -27.22
C ASN A 2 2.98 0.80 -27.00
N HIS A 3 3.06 1.60 -28.07
CA HIS A 3 3.13 3.07 -28.01
C HIS A 3 4.34 3.68 -27.29
N LEU A 4 5.49 2.98 -27.30
CA LEU A 4 6.74 3.48 -26.71
C LEU A 4 7.25 4.77 -27.37
N ASP A 5 6.87 5.00 -28.62
CA ASP A 5 7.15 6.18 -29.43
C ASP A 5 6.47 7.46 -28.91
N ALA A 6 5.42 7.33 -28.11
CA ALA A 6 4.75 8.47 -27.47
C ALA A 6 5.55 9.10 -26.32
N TYR A 7 6.64 8.46 -25.87
CA TYR A 7 7.45 8.91 -24.75
C TYR A 7 8.80 9.45 -25.20
N LYS A 8 9.22 10.59 -24.64
CA LYS A 8 10.56 11.15 -24.86
C LYS A 8 11.67 10.20 -24.38
N VAL A 9 11.45 9.57 -23.22
CA VAL A 9 12.29 8.51 -22.67
C VAL A 9 11.43 7.25 -22.58
N LYS A 10 11.89 6.14 -23.14
CA LYS A 10 11.11 4.88 -23.15
C LYS A 10 10.94 4.36 -21.71
N PRO A 11 9.71 4.06 -21.28
CA PRO A 11 9.47 3.47 -19.97
C PRO A 11 10.14 2.09 -19.83
N GLN A 12 10.75 1.86 -18.68
CA GLN A 12 11.32 0.55 -18.32
C GLN A 12 10.34 -0.25 -17.45
N PHE A 13 10.43 -1.57 -17.51
CA PHE A 13 9.52 -2.48 -16.82
C PHE A 13 10.17 -3.06 -15.57
N TYR A 14 9.52 -2.89 -14.43
CA TYR A 14 9.98 -3.33 -13.12
C TYR A 14 8.94 -4.19 -12.43
N VAL A 15 9.43 -5.13 -11.62
CA VAL A 15 8.61 -6.10 -10.89
C VAL A 15 9.12 -6.20 -9.46
N ILE A 16 8.21 -6.13 -8.49
CA ILE A 16 8.46 -6.52 -7.10
C ILE A 16 7.69 -7.81 -6.83
N ASN A 17 8.42 -8.89 -6.52
CA ASN A 17 7.87 -10.22 -6.28
C ASN A 17 8.62 -10.90 -5.13
N PHE A 18 7.94 -11.10 -4.01
CA PHE A 18 8.54 -11.73 -2.83
C PHE A 18 8.55 -13.27 -2.87
N ASP A 19 7.76 -13.90 -3.75
CA ASP A 19 7.67 -15.36 -3.85
C ASP A 19 8.81 -15.94 -4.70
N ASP A 20 9.19 -15.25 -5.77
CA ASP A 20 10.25 -15.66 -6.69
C ASP A 20 11.25 -14.51 -6.89
N PRO A 21 12.33 -14.47 -6.09
CA PRO A 21 13.37 -13.45 -6.19
C PRO A 21 14.05 -13.36 -7.56
N ARG A 22 14.00 -14.39 -8.41
CA ARG A 22 14.51 -14.33 -9.81
C ARG A 22 13.68 -13.42 -10.68
N LYS A 23 12.40 -13.30 -10.34
CA LYS A 23 11.39 -12.52 -11.07
C LYS A 23 11.09 -11.21 -10.35
N SER A 24 12.01 -10.75 -9.51
CA SER A 24 11.92 -9.48 -8.80
C SER A 24 13.15 -8.65 -9.05
N HIS A 25 12.94 -7.35 -9.23
CA HIS A 25 13.95 -6.36 -8.96
C HIS A 25 14.04 -6.13 -7.46
N ARG A 26 15.13 -5.51 -7.02
CA ARG A 26 15.36 -5.09 -5.64
C ARG A 26 15.14 -3.59 -5.52
N CYS A 27 14.49 -3.16 -4.44
CA CYS A 27 14.23 -1.75 -4.19
C CYS A 27 14.11 -1.51 -2.68
N ASN A 28 14.81 -0.50 -2.16
CA ASN A 28 14.68 -0.12 -0.77
C ASN A 28 13.58 0.95 -0.65
N PRO A 29 12.42 0.63 -0.05
CA PRO A 29 11.33 1.60 0.02
C PRO A 29 11.57 2.72 1.05
N ILE A 30 12.52 2.52 1.97
CA ILE A 30 12.98 3.56 2.91
C ILE A 30 14.38 4.06 2.53
N ASN A 31 14.69 4.10 1.24
CA ASN A 31 15.96 4.61 0.77
C ASN A 31 16.24 6.01 1.36
N PRO A 32 17.45 6.22 1.93
CA PRO A 32 17.80 7.43 2.66
C PRO A 32 17.74 8.69 1.79
N ALA A 33 17.86 8.58 0.46
CA ALA A 33 17.74 9.73 -0.46
C ALA A 33 16.33 10.37 -0.45
N PHE A 34 15.32 9.64 0.02
CA PHE A 34 13.93 10.09 0.07
C PHE A 34 13.47 10.49 1.47
N MET A 35 14.39 10.62 2.44
CA MET A 35 14.09 11.08 3.79
C MET A 35 14.86 12.37 4.05
N THR A 36 14.10 13.44 4.25
CA THR A 36 14.61 14.79 4.48
C THR A 36 14.45 15.23 5.92
N ASP A 37 13.42 14.73 6.59
CA ASP A 37 13.07 15.06 7.97
C ASP A 37 12.61 13.81 8.71
N ILE A 38 12.73 13.80 10.04
CA ILE A 38 12.33 12.67 10.89
C ILE A 38 10.84 12.30 10.72
N SER A 39 10.00 13.25 10.30
CA SER A 39 8.62 12.98 9.92
C SER A 39 8.48 11.99 8.76
N ASP A 40 9.43 11.94 7.82
CA ASP A 40 9.44 10.93 6.74
C ASP A 40 9.68 9.51 7.29
N ALA A 41 10.52 9.39 8.33
CA ALA A 41 10.75 8.13 9.04
C ALA A 41 9.51 7.72 9.85
N TYR A 42 8.85 8.69 10.51
CA TYR A 42 7.59 8.46 11.22
C TYR A 42 6.47 8.01 10.26
N GLU A 43 6.31 8.65 9.10
CA GLU A 43 5.32 8.23 8.09
C GLU A 43 5.54 6.78 7.63
N SER A 44 6.80 6.40 7.45
CA SER A 44 7.21 5.05 7.06
C SER A 44 6.87 4.03 8.16
N ALA A 45 7.32 4.29 9.40
CA ALA A 45 7.04 3.47 10.57
C ALA A 45 5.54 3.28 10.82
N TYR A 46 4.79 4.37 10.72
CA TYR A 46 3.34 4.38 10.90
C TYR A 46 2.64 3.52 9.85
N THR A 47 3.05 3.61 8.58
CA THR A 47 2.49 2.79 7.49
C THR A 47 2.74 1.31 7.72
N ILE A 48 3.95 0.95 8.15
CA ILE A 48 4.35 -0.43 8.46
C ILE A 48 3.47 -0.97 9.59
N MET A 49 3.37 -0.24 10.70
CA MET A 49 2.64 -0.68 11.90
C MET A 49 1.15 -0.86 11.66
N LEU A 50 0.51 0.06 10.92
CA LEU A 50 -0.92 -0.07 10.59
C LEU A 50 -1.20 -1.24 9.64
N ASN A 51 -0.30 -1.52 8.69
CA ASN A 51 -0.46 -2.67 7.80
C ASN A 51 -0.27 -4.01 8.53
N LEU A 52 0.55 -4.03 9.59
CA LEU A 52 0.72 -5.19 10.47
C LEU A 52 -0.48 -5.38 11.41
N ASN A 53 -1.05 -4.30 11.92
CA ASN A 53 -2.15 -4.31 12.87
C ASN A 53 -3.28 -3.38 12.43
N ARG A 54 -4.15 -3.85 11.51
CA ARG A 54 -5.25 -3.03 10.95
C ARG A 54 -6.22 -2.47 11.99
N SER A 55 -6.38 -3.13 13.13
CA SER A 55 -7.22 -2.63 14.23
C SER A 55 -6.73 -1.31 14.82
N TRP A 56 -5.46 -0.95 14.59
CA TRP A 56 -4.87 0.32 15.04
C TRP A 56 -5.36 1.51 14.21
N ILE A 57 -5.89 1.29 13.01
CA ILE A 57 -6.49 2.35 12.16
C ILE A 57 -7.62 3.06 12.93
N GLN A 58 -8.36 2.32 13.76
CA GLN A 58 -9.46 2.86 14.56
C GLN A 58 -9.04 3.37 15.94
N LYS A 59 -7.77 3.17 16.34
CA LYS A 59 -7.22 3.50 17.66
C LYS A 59 -6.08 4.53 17.58
N GLN A 60 -6.08 5.36 16.54
CA GLN A 60 -5.06 6.40 16.36
C GLN A 60 -5.08 7.38 17.55
N GLY A 61 -3.89 7.77 18.03
CA GLY A 61 -3.73 8.59 19.23
C GLY A 61 -3.76 7.81 20.55
N ASP A 62 -4.01 6.49 20.53
CA ASP A 62 -3.77 5.62 21.68
C ASP A 62 -2.26 5.46 21.89
N PHE A 63 -1.79 5.63 23.12
CA PHE A 63 -0.38 5.52 23.47
C PHE A 63 0.21 4.14 23.12
N PHE A 64 -0.60 3.07 23.22
CA PHE A 64 -0.17 1.72 22.84
C PHE A 64 0.05 1.55 21.33
N VAL A 65 -0.51 2.44 20.51
CA VAL A 65 -0.32 2.47 19.06
C VAL A 65 0.84 3.40 18.71
N GLU A 66 0.92 4.57 19.33
CA GLU A 66 1.95 5.57 19.03
C GLU A 66 3.35 5.15 19.47
N SER A 67 3.49 4.54 20.65
CA SER A 67 4.78 4.08 21.19
C SER A 67 5.58 3.18 20.22
N PRO A 68 5.05 2.06 19.72
CA PRO A 68 5.77 1.22 18.76
C PRO A 68 6.12 1.94 17.44
N ILE A 69 5.29 2.88 17.00
CA ILE A 69 5.52 3.68 15.79
C ILE A 69 6.69 4.64 16.01
N ILE A 70 6.69 5.37 17.13
CA ILE A 70 7.74 6.33 17.50
C ILE A 70 9.09 5.62 17.61
N LEU A 71 9.14 4.45 18.25
CA LEU A 71 10.37 3.67 18.36
C LEU A 71 10.90 3.23 16.99
N LEU A 72 10.05 2.68 16.12
CA LEU A 72 10.47 2.29 14.78
C LEU A 72 10.90 3.51 13.94
N ALA A 73 10.23 4.65 14.10
CA ALA A 73 10.61 5.90 13.44
C ALA A 73 12.01 6.36 13.87
N ALA A 74 12.30 6.32 15.17
CA ALA A 74 13.62 6.65 15.71
C ALA A 74 14.70 5.71 15.18
N ILE A 75 14.42 4.40 15.05
CA ILE A 75 15.35 3.42 14.47
C ILE A 75 15.61 3.70 12.99
N ILE A 76 14.56 3.96 12.20
CA ILE A 76 14.70 4.28 10.77
C ILE A 76 15.53 5.55 10.59
N TRP A 77 15.27 6.59 11.40
CA TRP A 77 16.02 7.84 11.35
C TRP A 77 17.47 7.66 11.80
N PHE A 78 17.72 6.90 12.87
CA PHE A 78 19.07 6.53 13.29
C PHE A 78 19.86 5.87 12.16
N LEU A 79 19.29 4.85 11.51
CA LEU A 79 19.95 4.16 10.40
C LEU A 79 20.18 5.08 9.19
N LYS A 80 19.35 6.12 9.01
CA LYS A 80 19.51 7.16 7.98
C LYS A 80 20.70 8.08 8.25
N ILE A 81 20.90 8.50 9.49
CA ILE A 81 22.00 9.42 9.85
C ILE A 81 23.32 8.68 10.07
N TYR A 82 23.27 7.43 10.54
CA TYR A 82 24.44 6.60 10.77
C TYR A 82 25.16 6.26 9.45
N GLU A 83 26.46 6.57 9.36
CA GLU A 83 27.30 6.40 8.16
C GLU A 83 26.61 6.86 6.86
N ASN A 84 25.92 8.02 6.88
CA ASN A 84 25.19 8.56 5.73
C ASN A 84 24.11 7.62 5.15
N GLY A 85 23.51 6.75 5.96
CA GLY A 85 22.39 5.92 5.54
C GLY A 85 22.80 4.56 4.96
N LYS A 86 24.05 4.15 5.14
CA LYS A 86 24.59 2.89 4.61
C LYS A 86 23.75 1.66 4.97
N TYR A 87 23.20 1.62 6.18
CA TYR A 87 22.35 0.53 6.67
C TYR A 87 20.88 0.92 6.75
N CYS A 88 20.47 2.00 6.08
CA CYS A 88 19.10 2.49 6.10
C CYS A 88 18.21 1.66 5.16
N THR A 89 17.87 0.44 5.56
CA THR A 89 16.91 -0.43 4.86
C THR A 89 15.93 -1.05 5.84
N PHE A 90 14.78 -1.47 5.34
CA PHE A 90 13.73 -2.04 6.20
C PHE A 90 14.19 -3.32 6.93
N PRO A 91 14.90 -4.26 6.28
CA PRO A 91 15.54 -5.39 6.96
C PRO A 91 16.49 -5.01 8.09
N HIS A 92 17.36 -4.01 7.90
CA HIS A 92 18.26 -3.53 8.96
C HIS A 92 17.47 -2.94 10.15
N ALA A 93 16.39 -2.20 9.88
CA ALA A 93 15.52 -1.67 10.94
C ALA A 93 14.88 -2.78 11.77
N ILE A 94 14.44 -3.88 11.14
CA ILE A 94 13.89 -5.05 11.84
C ILE A 94 14.96 -5.73 12.69
N GLU A 95 16.14 -5.98 12.14
CA GLU A 95 17.23 -6.63 12.87
C GLU A 95 17.70 -5.78 14.05
N PHE A 96 17.80 -4.46 13.88
CA PHE A 96 18.16 -3.52 14.95
C PHE A 96 17.10 -3.50 16.06
N LEU A 97 15.81 -3.41 15.72
CA LEU A 97 14.70 -3.49 16.69
C LEU A 97 14.71 -4.82 17.47
N ASN A 98 15.18 -5.90 16.86
CA ASN A 98 15.22 -7.21 17.50
C ASN A 98 16.35 -7.36 18.54
N ARG A 99 17.31 -6.43 18.59
CA ARG A 99 18.38 -6.42 19.59
C ARG A 99 17.85 -6.19 21.02
N PRO A 100 18.63 -6.58 22.06
CA PRO A 100 18.28 -6.29 23.45
C PRO A 100 18.11 -4.80 23.70
N TYR A 101 17.12 -4.42 24.49
CA TYR A 101 16.81 -3.01 24.77
C TYR A 101 17.96 -2.27 25.48
N ALA A 102 18.69 -2.99 26.33
CA ALA A 102 19.91 -2.52 26.97
C ALA A 102 21.02 -2.14 25.98
N GLN A 103 20.95 -2.61 24.72
CA GLN A 103 21.87 -2.22 23.65
C GLN A 103 21.29 -1.07 22.82
N ILE A 104 20.01 -1.14 22.41
CA ILE A 104 19.46 -0.16 21.47
C ILE A 104 19.23 1.21 22.11
N PHE A 105 18.74 1.28 23.35
CA PHE A 105 18.39 2.57 23.96
C PHE A 105 19.60 3.46 24.14
N PRO A 106 20.73 2.99 24.72
CA PRO A 106 21.94 3.81 24.84
C PRO A 106 22.42 4.35 23.49
N ILE A 107 22.38 3.51 22.43
CA ILE A 107 22.74 3.92 21.07
C ILE A 107 21.81 5.03 20.60
N LEU A 108 20.50 4.81 20.60
CA LEU A 108 19.53 5.77 20.09
C LEU A 108 19.56 7.10 20.87
N THR A 109 19.73 7.06 22.20
CA THR A 109 19.81 8.27 23.04
C THR A 109 21.11 9.03 22.90
N SER A 110 22.16 8.42 22.33
CA SER A 110 23.42 9.12 22.07
C SER A 110 23.35 10.10 20.88
N TYR A 111 22.22 10.14 20.16
CA TYR A 111 21.97 11.05 19.06
C TYR A 111 20.95 12.11 19.47
N ASP A 112 21.40 13.37 19.52
CA ASP A 112 20.58 14.51 19.99
C ASP A 112 19.27 14.67 19.19
N GLU A 113 19.29 14.38 17.88
CA GLU A 113 18.11 14.46 17.01
C GLU A 113 16.96 13.53 17.45
N LEU A 114 17.28 12.46 18.19
CA LEU A 114 16.31 11.47 18.66
C LEU A 114 15.82 11.72 20.08
N ALA A 115 16.43 12.64 20.83
CA ALA A 115 16.17 12.85 22.26
C ALA A 115 14.67 13.07 22.56
N ASN A 116 14.00 13.91 21.77
CA ASN A 116 12.57 14.20 21.94
C ASN A 116 11.66 12.99 21.67
N TYR A 117 12.04 12.12 20.73
CA TYR A 117 11.27 10.91 20.40
C TYR A 117 11.46 9.82 21.46
N LEU A 118 12.63 9.78 22.11
CA LEU A 118 13.01 8.75 23.06
C LEU A 118 12.71 9.09 24.52
N SER A 119 12.52 10.37 24.85
CA SER A 119 12.26 10.82 26.23
C SER A 119 11.16 10.00 26.94
N PRO A 120 9.98 9.73 26.34
CA PRO A 120 8.95 8.92 26.99
C PRO A 120 9.39 7.46 27.28
N PHE A 121 10.28 6.91 26.46
CA PHE A 121 10.82 5.56 26.65
C PHE A 121 11.87 5.54 27.75
N MET A 122 12.71 6.58 27.82
CA MET A 122 13.74 6.71 28.84
C MET A 122 13.11 6.93 30.22
N ASP A 123 12.09 7.78 30.32
CA ASP A 123 11.34 7.97 31.57
C ASP A 123 10.75 6.65 32.08
N ALA A 124 10.18 5.84 31.18
CA ALA A 124 9.66 4.51 31.53
C ALA A 124 10.77 3.50 31.90
N TRP A 125 11.91 3.56 31.20
CA TRP A 125 13.06 2.67 31.42
C TRP A 125 13.77 2.95 32.75
N GLU A 126 13.91 4.21 33.13
CA GLU A 126 14.55 4.67 34.35
C GLU A 126 13.60 4.66 35.55
N GLY A 127 12.32 4.97 35.33
CA GLY A 127 11.27 4.99 36.35
C GLY A 127 10.79 3.61 36.82
N GLY A 128 11.41 2.52 36.37
CA GLY A 128 11.06 1.15 36.78
C GLY A 128 9.81 0.58 36.12
N ALA A 129 9.28 1.20 35.07
CA ALA A 129 8.12 0.74 34.29
C ALA A 129 8.52 -0.18 33.11
N GLN A 130 9.58 -0.95 33.28
CA GLN A 130 10.17 -1.76 32.21
C GLN A 130 9.19 -2.80 31.66
N ASP A 131 8.38 -3.44 32.50
CA ASP A 131 7.40 -4.45 32.06
C ASP A 131 6.32 -3.86 31.14
N GLN A 132 5.87 -2.63 31.43
CA GLN A 132 4.89 -1.93 30.58
C GLN A 132 5.50 -1.53 29.23
N LEU A 133 6.74 -1.03 29.25
CA LEU A 133 7.50 -0.70 28.04
C LEU A 133 7.72 -1.95 27.17
N GLN A 134 8.09 -3.07 27.80
CA GLN A 134 8.25 -4.35 27.10
C GLN A 134 6.95 -4.78 26.43
N GLY A 135 5.81 -4.67 27.12
CA GLY A 135 4.49 -5.00 26.57
C GLY A 135 4.14 -4.16 25.33
N GLN A 136 4.47 -2.86 25.35
CA GLN A 136 4.23 -1.96 24.22
C GLN A 136 5.14 -2.27 23.03
N ILE A 137 6.44 -2.44 23.26
CA ILE A 137 7.40 -2.70 22.18
C ILE A 137 7.18 -4.11 21.59
N ALA A 138 6.79 -5.09 22.41
CA ALA A 138 6.45 -6.43 21.95
C ALA A 138 5.32 -6.41 20.91
N SER A 139 4.39 -5.44 20.99
CA SER A 139 3.31 -5.27 20.02
C SER A 139 3.80 -4.89 18.61
N ALA A 140 4.99 -4.28 18.49
CA ALA A 140 5.70 -4.05 17.23
C ALA A 140 6.62 -5.22 16.85
N LYS A 141 7.42 -5.69 17.82
CA LYS A 141 8.47 -6.69 17.60
C LYS A 141 7.90 -8.01 17.10
N ILE A 142 6.81 -8.51 17.68
CA ILE A 142 6.23 -9.81 17.30
C ILE A 142 5.70 -9.79 15.84
N PRO A 143 4.88 -8.82 15.40
CA PRO A 143 4.47 -8.73 14.00
C PRO A 143 5.63 -8.56 13.02
N LEU A 144 6.61 -7.70 13.32
CA LEU A 144 7.77 -7.49 12.46
C LEU A 144 8.64 -8.74 12.31
N SER A 145 8.83 -9.49 13.40
CA SER A 145 9.62 -10.73 13.36
C SER A 145 8.98 -11.82 12.51
N ARG A 146 7.65 -11.81 12.33
CA ARG A 146 6.95 -12.72 11.40
C ARG A 146 7.21 -12.40 9.93
N MET A 147 7.69 -11.21 9.61
CA MET A 147 8.04 -10.82 8.24
C MET A 147 9.43 -11.27 7.81
N ILE A 148 10.29 -11.63 8.76
CA ILE A 148 11.69 -11.95 8.52
C ILE A 148 11.76 -13.17 7.59
N SER A 149 12.25 -12.94 6.37
CA SER A 149 12.54 -14.01 5.42
C SER A 149 13.70 -13.62 4.50
N PRO A 150 14.51 -14.59 4.05
CA PRO A 150 15.62 -14.32 3.14
C PRO A 150 15.17 -13.64 1.83
N ALA A 151 14.04 -14.06 1.26
CA ALA A 151 13.49 -13.47 0.04
C ALA A 151 13.08 -11.99 0.23
N LEU A 152 12.42 -11.65 1.33
CA LEU A 152 12.07 -10.27 1.63
C LEU A 152 13.32 -9.40 1.84
N TYR A 153 14.33 -9.94 2.56
CA TYR A 153 15.58 -9.23 2.80
C TYR A 153 16.32 -8.98 1.50
N TRP A 154 16.32 -9.95 0.58
CA TRP A 154 16.92 -9.77 -0.74
C TRP A 154 16.26 -8.63 -1.52
N VAL A 155 14.94 -8.65 -1.64
CA VAL A 155 14.19 -7.65 -2.43
C VAL A 155 14.30 -6.26 -1.83
N MET A 156 14.32 -6.11 -0.50
CA MET A 156 14.22 -4.80 0.16
C MET A 156 15.57 -4.17 0.55
N THR A 157 16.71 -4.80 0.25
CA THR A 157 18.05 -4.22 0.52
C THR A 157 18.77 -3.68 -0.71
N GLY A 158 18.28 -3.95 -1.92
CA GLY A 158 18.88 -3.43 -3.15
C GLY A 158 18.21 -2.15 -3.65
N ASP A 159 18.83 -1.50 -4.62
CA ASP A 159 18.38 -0.24 -5.22
C ASP A 159 18.45 -0.31 -6.75
N ASP A 160 17.88 -1.37 -7.34
CA ASP A 160 17.91 -1.59 -8.79
C ASP A 160 17.12 -0.50 -9.55
N PHE A 161 16.16 0.14 -8.86
CA PHE A 161 15.37 1.27 -9.39
C PHE A 161 14.78 2.13 -8.27
N SER A 162 14.38 3.34 -8.63
CA SER A 162 13.65 4.27 -7.76
C SER A 162 12.13 4.19 -7.94
N LEU A 163 11.38 4.47 -6.86
CA LEU A 163 9.91 4.43 -6.83
C LEU A 163 9.21 5.63 -7.50
N ASP A 164 9.97 6.52 -8.15
CA ASP A 164 9.46 7.71 -8.85
C ASP A 164 8.93 7.36 -10.26
N ILE A 165 7.92 6.50 -10.31
CA ILE A 165 7.49 5.83 -11.54
C ILE A 165 7.07 6.76 -12.70
N ASN A 166 6.64 8.00 -12.41
CA ASN A 166 6.19 8.96 -13.42
C ASN A 166 7.20 10.08 -13.72
N ASN A 167 8.47 9.86 -13.38
CA ASN A 167 9.57 10.77 -13.71
C ASN A 167 9.75 10.91 -15.24
N PRO A 168 9.69 12.12 -15.82
CA PRO A 168 9.89 12.35 -17.25
C PRO A 168 11.25 11.91 -17.80
N ASN A 169 12.28 11.87 -16.94
CA ASN A 169 13.64 11.50 -17.32
C ASN A 169 13.91 10.00 -17.18
N GLU A 170 13.11 9.30 -16.37
CA GLU A 170 13.26 7.87 -16.11
C GLU A 170 11.89 7.23 -15.80
N PRO A 171 10.98 7.18 -16.79
CA PRO A 171 9.64 6.65 -16.59
C PRO A 171 9.65 5.13 -16.40
N LYS A 172 8.73 4.63 -15.59
CA LYS A 172 8.69 3.22 -15.19
C LYS A 172 7.28 2.66 -15.25
N VAL A 173 7.16 1.40 -15.63
CA VAL A 173 5.99 0.56 -15.41
C VAL A 173 6.33 -0.40 -14.30
N LEU A 174 5.68 -0.26 -13.14
CA LEU A 174 5.92 -1.07 -11.97
C LEU A 174 4.75 -2.03 -11.73
N VAL A 175 5.03 -3.33 -11.67
CA VAL A 175 4.09 -4.36 -11.25
C VAL A 175 4.51 -4.86 -9.88
N VAL A 176 3.58 -4.82 -8.94
CA VAL A 176 3.80 -5.31 -7.58
C VAL A 176 2.92 -6.54 -7.36
N GLY A 177 3.55 -7.69 -7.21
CA GLY A 177 2.87 -8.96 -6.95
C GLY A 177 2.53 -9.11 -5.48
N ASN A 178 1.30 -9.53 -5.19
CA ASN A 178 0.89 -9.98 -3.87
C ASN A 178 0.53 -11.47 -3.92
N ASN A 179 0.71 -12.16 -2.79
CA ASN A 179 0.30 -13.55 -2.63
C ASN A 179 -0.78 -13.63 -1.54
N PRO A 180 -2.03 -14.02 -1.88
CA PRO A 180 -3.12 -14.18 -0.92
C PRO A 180 -2.77 -15.12 0.24
N ASP A 181 -2.00 -16.19 0.00
CA ASP A 181 -1.62 -17.18 1.02
C ASP A 181 -0.60 -16.61 2.03
N ARG A 182 0.12 -15.56 1.64
CA ARG A 182 1.18 -14.92 2.45
C ARG A 182 0.87 -13.45 2.74
N GLN A 183 -0.39 -13.06 2.65
CA GLN A 183 -0.82 -11.67 2.79
C GLN A 183 -0.37 -11.06 4.13
N ASN A 184 -0.45 -11.80 5.24
CA ASN A 184 -0.03 -11.33 6.57
C ASN A 184 1.48 -11.05 6.67
N ILE A 185 2.30 -11.66 5.81
CA ILE A 185 3.75 -11.50 5.79
C ILE A 185 4.13 -10.32 4.89
N TYR A 186 3.50 -10.20 3.72
CA TYR A 186 3.89 -9.21 2.71
C TYR A 186 3.12 -7.89 2.79
N SER A 187 1.95 -7.84 3.44
CA SER A 187 1.09 -6.65 3.48
C SER A 187 1.83 -5.40 3.96
N ALA A 188 2.69 -5.51 4.96
CA ALA A 188 3.42 -4.37 5.51
C ALA A 188 4.54 -3.88 4.60
N ALA A 189 5.27 -4.78 3.95
CA ALA A 189 6.28 -4.43 2.96
C ALA A 189 5.64 -3.78 1.72
N LEU A 190 4.53 -4.37 1.23
CA LEU A 190 3.75 -3.84 0.11
C LEU A 190 3.11 -2.49 0.45
N GLY A 191 2.56 -2.34 1.65
CA GLY A 191 2.01 -1.08 2.16
C GLY A 191 3.05 0.04 2.17
N LEU A 192 4.30 -0.28 2.49
CA LEU A 192 5.42 0.67 2.46
C LEU A 192 5.79 1.07 1.02
N TYR A 193 5.90 0.15 0.07
CA TYR A 193 6.07 0.53 -1.34
C TYR A 193 4.95 1.46 -1.82
N ASN A 194 3.72 1.08 -1.51
CA ASN A 194 2.52 1.79 -1.92
C ASN A 194 2.47 3.23 -1.38
N SER A 195 2.68 3.42 -0.08
CA SER A 195 2.66 4.77 0.51
C SER A 195 3.73 5.68 -0.10
N ARG A 196 4.89 5.12 -0.43
CA ARG A 196 5.98 5.87 -1.08
C ARG A 196 5.64 6.21 -2.52
N ILE A 197 5.10 5.25 -3.30
CA ILE A 197 4.64 5.50 -4.67
C ILE A 197 3.61 6.62 -4.69
N VAL A 198 2.61 6.60 -3.81
CA VAL A 198 1.58 7.66 -3.70
C VAL A 198 2.19 9.04 -3.55
N LYS A 199 3.13 9.18 -2.61
CA LYS A 199 3.80 10.47 -2.33
C LYS A 199 4.64 10.93 -3.51
N LEU A 200 5.29 10.01 -4.23
CA LEU A 200 6.18 10.33 -5.34
C LEU A 200 5.42 10.70 -6.62
N ILE A 201 4.33 9.99 -6.95
CA ILE A 201 3.56 10.25 -8.18
C ILE A 201 2.72 11.52 -8.08
N ASN A 202 2.33 11.92 -6.87
CA ASN A 202 1.45 13.06 -6.63
C ASN A 202 2.20 14.39 -6.63
N LYS A 203 3.02 14.63 -7.66
CA LYS A 203 3.84 15.83 -7.83
C LYS A 203 3.54 16.53 -9.15
N LYS A 204 3.67 17.86 -9.16
CA LYS A 204 3.53 18.66 -10.39
C LYS A 204 4.67 18.37 -11.37
N LYS A 205 4.42 18.62 -12.66
CA LYS A 205 5.39 18.49 -13.77
C LYS A 205 5.91 17.06 -14.01
N GLN A 206 5.22 16.04 -13.49
CA GLN A 206 5.47 14.65 -13.81
C GLN A 206 4.66 14.19 -15.04
N LEU A 207 4.96 12.99 -15.55
CA LEU A 207 4.17 12.39 -16.62
C LEU A 207 2.78 11.97 -16.10
N LYS A 208 1.83 11.86 -17.04
CA LYS A 208 0.53 11.22 -16.75
C LYS A 208 0.80 9.79 -16.29
N SER A 209 0.15 9.36 -15.22
CA SER A 209 0.34 8.03 -14.66
C SER A 209 -0.99 7.42 -14.23
N SER A 210 -0.99 6.10 -14.05
CA SER A 210 -2.14 5.39 -13.52
C SER A 210 -1.71 4.45 -12.41
N VAL A 211 -2.53 4.39 -11.36
CA VAL A 211 -2.43 3.42 -10.27
C VAL A 211 -3.64 2.50 -10.39
N ILE A 212 -3.38 1.22 -10.65
CA ILE A 212 -4.41 0.19 -10.82
C ILE A 212 -4.25 -0.79 -9.67
N ILE A 213 -5.32 -0.95 -8.89
CA ILE A 213 -5.36 -1.86 -7.74
C ILE A 213 -6.50 -2.84 -7.99
N ASP A 214 -6.17 -4.12 -8.20
CA ASP A 214 -7.16 -5.16 -8.53
C ASP A 214 -8.07 -5.48 -7.34
N GLU A 215 -7.51 -5.59 -6.13
CA GLU A 215 -8.27 -5.82 -4.90
C GLU A 215 -7.75 -4.94 -3.76
N LEU A 216 -8.39 -3.78 -3.59
CA LEU A 216 -7.98 -2.75 -2.63
C LEU A 216 -7.97 -3.23 -1.16
N PRO A 217 -9.00 -3.92 -0.63
CA PRO A 217 -8.99 -4.54 0.69
C PRO A 217 -7.75 -5.40 1.03
N THR A 218 -7.01 -5.91 0.05
CA THR A 218 -5.85 -6.77 0.34
C THR A 218 -4.68 -6.02 0.99
N ILE A 219 -4.53 -4.71 0.78
CA ILE A 219 -3.41 -3.92 1.32
C ILE A 219 -3.94 -2.57 1.80
N TYR A 220 -3.54 -2.12 2.99
CA TYR A 220 -3.93 -0.79 3.46
C TYR A 220 -3.09 0.29 2.78
N PHE A 221 -3.75 1.10 1.96
CA PHE A 221 -3.13 2.12 1.10
C PHE A 221 -3.27 3.50 1.75
N ARG A 222 -2.32 3.85 2.62
CA ARG A 222 -2.33 5.13 3.33
C ARG A 222 -2.24 6.31 2.35
N GLY A 223 -3.07 7.33 2.57
CA GLY A 223 -3.10 8.55 1.75
C GLY A 223 -3.80 8.37 0.40
N LEU A 224 -4.50 7.25 0.20
CA LEU A 224 -5.30 7.02 -0.99
C LEU A 224 -6.41 8.07 -1.14
N ASP A 225 -7.06 8.43 -0.05
CA ASP A 225 -8.06 9.49 0.02
C ASP A 225 -7.52 10.82 -0.51
N ASN A 226 -6.34 11.23 -0.05
CA ASN A 226 -5.66 12.43 -0.53
C ASN A 226 -5.21 12.30 -1.99
N LEU A 227 -4.71 11.12 -2.38
CA LEU A 227 -4.38 10.85 -3.78
C LEU A 227 -5.61 11.04 -4.66
N ILE A 228 -6.74 10.39 -4.36
CA ILE A 228 -7.97 10.52 -5.15
C ILE A 228 -8.42 11.99 -5.23
N ALA A 229 -8.33 12.75 -4.13
CA ALA A 229 -8.74 14.14 -4.09
C ALA A 229 -7.86 15.07 -4.94
N THR A 230 -6.55 14.83 -5.01
CA THR A 230 -5.57 15.74 -5.63
C THR A 230 -5.02 15.25 -6.97
N ALA A 231 -5.17 13.95 -7.28
CA ALA A 231 -4.64 13.24 -8.44
C ALA A 231 -4.98 13.92 -9.77
N ARG A 232 -6.19 14.49 -9.89
CA ARG A 232 -6.63 15.19 -11.11
C ARG A 232 -5.67 16.31 -11.50
N SER A 233 -5.22 17.12 -10.53
CA SER A 233 -4.31 18.26 -10.79
C SER A 233 -2.92 17.80 -11.23
N ASN A 234 -2.51 16.60 -10.78
CA ASN A 234 -1.24 15.97 -11.09
C ASN A 234 -1.33 14.93 -12.23
N LYS A 235 -2.49 14.83 -12.90
CA LYS A 235 -2.75 13.92 -14.03
C LYS A 235 -2.50 12.45 -13.70
N VAL A 236 -2.85 12.06 -12.48
CA VAL A 236 -2.83 10.67 -12.01
C VAL A 236 -4.24 10.08 -12.12
N ALA A 237 -4.37 8.90 -12.71
CA ALA A 237 -5.64 8.17 -12.79
C ALA A 237 -5.62 6.97 -11.84
N VAL A 238 -6.54 6.92 -10.87
CA VAL A 238 -6.64 5.83 -9.91
C VAL A 238 -7.80 4.91 -10.28
N CYS A 239 -7.52 3.62 -10.44
CA CYS A 239 -8.51 2.57 -10.71
C CYS A 239 -8.49 1.57 -9.54
N LEU A 240 -9.65 1.40 -8.90
CA LEU A 240 -9.79 0.61 -7.67
C LEU A 240 -10.80 -0.51 -7.92
N GLY A 241 -10.35 -1.75 -7.78
CA GLY A 241 -11.19 -2.93 -7.69
C GLY A 241 -11.39 -3.35 -6.23
N PHE A 242 -12.60 -3.78 -5.91
CA PHE A 242 -12.98 -4.40 -4.64
C PHE A 242 -14.34 -5.08 -4.82
N GLN A 243 -14.63 -6.08 -4.00
CA GLN A 243 -15.85 -6.90 -4.16
C GLN A 243 -17.11 -6.24 -3.59
N ASP A 244 -17.01 -5.58 -2.43
CA ASP A 244 -18.16 -5.03 -1.71
C ASP A 244 -17.74 -3.84 -0.81
N PHE A 245 -18.61 -2.84 -0.66
CA PHE A 245 -18.32 -1.68 0.21
C PHE A 245 -18.14 -2.05 1.68
N SER A 246 -18.73 -3.15 2.15
CA SER A 246 -18.55 -3.64 3.52
C SER A 246 -17.13 -4.13 3.77
N GLN A 247 -16.48 -4.75 2.78
CA GLN A 247 -15.07 -5.13 2.88
C GLN A 247 -14.20 -3.89 2.98
N LEU A 248 -14.47 -2.87 2.15
CA LEU A 248 -13.77 -1.58 2.22
C LEU A 248 -13.91 -0.93 3.59
N THR A 249 -15.14 -0.87 4.13
CA THR A 249 -15.41 -0.28 5.46
C THR A 249 -14.75 -1.04 6.60
N ARG A 250 -14.67 -2.37 6.53
CA ARG A 250 -13.96 -3.18 7.52
C ARG A 250 -12.46 -2.85 7.54
N ASP A 251 -11.86 -2.72 6.36
CA ASP A 251 -10.41 -2.64 6.21
C ASP A 251 -9.83 -1.21 6.26
N TYR A 252 -10.60 -0.21 5.85
CA TYR A 252 -10.23 1.22 5.87
C TYR A 252 -10.96 2.03 6.96
N GLY A 253 -11.98 1.44 7.60
CA GLY A 253 -12.86 2.16 8.52
C GLY A 253 -13.90 3.03 7.82
N ASP A 254 -14.91 3.45 8.59
CA ASP A 254 -16.10 4.14 8.06
C ASP A 254 -15.78 5.49 7.40
N LYS A 255 -14.88 6.28 7.99
CA LYS A 255 -14.52 7.62 7.49
C LYS A 255 -13.82 7.54 6.13
N GLU A 256 -12.74 6.77 6.02
CA GLU A 256 -11.96 6.65 4.78
C GLU A 256 -12.75 5.94 3.68
N SER A 257 -13.50 4.88 4.02
CA SER A 257 -14.36 4.16 3.08
C SER A 257 -15.39 5.09 2.42
N LYS A 258 -16.05 5.95 3.20
CA LYS A 258 -17.01 6.94 2.67
C LYS A 258 -16.35 7.95 1.74
N VAL A 259 -15.12 8.39 2.03
CA VAL A 259 -14.39 9.31 1.14
C VAL A 259 -14.13 8.63 -0.21
N ILE A 260 -13.61 7.40 -0.20
CA ILE A 260 -13.36 6.63 -1.43
C ILE A 260 -14.66 6.47 -2.25
N GLN A 261 -15.75 6.05 -1.61
CA GLN A 261 -17.04 5.83 -2.29
C GLN A 261 -17.61 7.12 -2.91
N ASN A 262 -17.47 8.26 -2.22
CA ASN A 262 -18.08 9.52 -2.62
C ASN A 262 -17.22 10.34 -3.59
N THR A 263 -15.90 10.22 -3.55
CA THR A 263 -15.00 11.02 -4.41
C THR A 263 -14.80 10.39 -5.79
N VAL A 264 -14.84 9.07 -5.90
CA VAL A 264 -14.65 8.38 -7.19
C VAL A 264 -15.84 8.68 -8.10
N GLY A 265 -15.61 9.42 -9.19
CA GLY A 265 -16.67 9.85 -10.12
C GLY A 265 -17.15 8.77 -11.09
N ASN A 266 -16.28 7.84 -11.47
CA ASN A 266 -16.57 6.74 -12.38
C ASN A 266 -16.80 5.45 -11.59
N VAL A 267 -17.96 4.82 -11.75
CA VAL A 267 -18.29 3.57 -11.08
C VAL A 267 -18.76 2.55 -12.09
N PHE A 268 -18.21 1.34 -11.99
CA PHE A 268 -18.61 0.16 -12.72
C PHE A 268 -18.88 -0.92 -11.68
N SER A 269 -20.09 -1.49 -11.70
CA SER A 269 -20.49 -2.51 -10.74
C SER A 269 -21.15 -3.67 -11.48
N GLY A 270 -20.60 -4.87 -11.27
CA GLY A 270 -21.28 -6.11 -11.62
C GLY A 270 -22.34 -6.45 -10.58
N GLN A 271 -22.61 -7.74 -10.41
CA GLN A 271 -23.55 -8.20 -9.38
C GLN A 271 -23.00 -7.94 -7.98
N VAL A 272 -23.75 -7.16 -7.19
CA VAL A 272 -23.48 -6.89 -5.76
C VAL A 272 -24.80 -6.91 -4.99
N VAL A 273 -24.75 -7.26 -3.70
CA VAL A 273 -25.93 -7.47 -2.87
C VAL A 273 -25.97 -6.54 -1.66
N GLY A 274 -27.07 -6.58 -0.91
CA GLY A 274 -27.18 -5.92 0.38
C GLY A 274 -27.08 -4.40 0.30
N GLU A 275 -26.24 -3.81 1.15
CA GLU A 275 -26.12 -2.36 1.28
C GLU A 275 -25.47 -1.71 0.07
N THR A 276 -24.44 -2.36 -0.51
CA THR A 276 -23.76 -1.89 -1.73
C THR A 276 -24.75 -1.65 -2.87
N ALA A 277 -25.67 -2.59 -3.10
CA ALA A 277 -26.69 -2.45 -4.15
C ALA A 277 -27.66 -1.29 -3.89
N LYS A 278 -28.02 -1.03 -2.63
CA LYS A 278 -28.87 0.11 -2.26
C LYS A 278 -28.15 1.43 -2.48
N THR A 279 -26.92 1.56 -1.98
CA THR A 279 -26.10 2.77 -2.17
C THR A 279 -25.90 3.08 -3.65
N LEU A 280 -25.66 2.07 -4.49
CA LEU A 280 -25.57 2.25 -5.94
C LEU A 280 -26.91 2.66 -6.56
N SER A 281 -28.00 2.00 -6.17
CA SER A 281 -29.36 2.35 -6.64
C SER A 281 -29.72 3.80 -6.30
N GLU A 282 -29.37 4.27 -5.11
CA GLU A 282 -29.57 5.66 -4.69
C GLU A 282 -28.68 6.63 -5.48
N ARG A 283 -27.42 6.24 -5.70
CA ARG A 283 -26.45 7.02 -6.49
C ARG A 283 -26.88 7.21 -7.95
N PHE A 284 -27.53 6.22 -8.55
CA PHE A 284 -28.08 6.33 -9.91
C PHE A 284 -29.36 7.19 -9.96
N GLY A 285 -29.96 7.49 -8.81
CA GLY A 285 -31.11 8.36 -8.71
C GLY A 285 -32.43 7.71 -9.11
N LYS A 286 -33.46 8.56 -9.20
CA LYS A 286 -34.84 8.18 -9.49
C LYS A 286 -35.32 8.86 -10.76
N VAL A 287 -36.21 8.19 -11.48
CA VAL A 287 -36.85 8.69 -12.70
C VAL A 287 -38.37 8.64 -12.54
N LEU A 288 -39.06 9.61 -13.14
CA LEU A 288 -40.51 9.63 -13.16
C LEU A 288 -41.01 8.50 -14.08
N GLN A 289 -41.66 7.51 -13.50
CA GLN A 289 -42.25 6.39 -14.22
C GLN A 289 -43.77 6.59 -14.34
N GLN A 290 -44.29 6.38 -15.55
CA GLN A 290 -45.73 6.34 -15.79
C GLN A 290 -46.24 4.92 -15.53
N ARG A 291 -47.18 4.77 -14.60
CA ARG A 291 -47.89 3.51 -14.34
C ARG A 291 -49.28 3.60 -14.94
N GLN A 292 -49.57 2.67 -15.85
CA GLN A 292 -50.90 2.46 -16.40
C GLN A 292 -51.54 1.29 -15.66
N SER A 293 -52.62 1.56 -14.92
CA SER A 293 -53.44 0.54 -14.29
C SER A 293 -54.68 0.33 -15.14
N MET A 294 -54.94 -0.91 -15.58
CA MET A 294 -56.11 -1.25 -16.37
C MET A 294 -57.04 -2.14 -15.53
N THR A 295 -58.23 -1.62 -15.22
CA THR A 295 -59.29 -2.37 -14.54
C THR A 295 -60.27 -2.89 -15.58
N ILE A 296 -60.42 -4.21 -15.66
CA ILE A 296 -61.33 -4.87 -16.62
C ILE A 296 -62.55 -5.39 -15.86
N ASN A 297 -63.73 -4.84 -16.17
CA ASN A 297 -65.03 -5.36 -15.75
C ASN A 297 -65.74 -6.04 -16.93
N ARG A 298 -66.76 -6.86 -16.67
CA ARG A 298 -67.50 -7.63 -17.71
C ARG A 298 -68.01 -6.77 -18.88
N ASN A 299 -68.31 -5.49 -18.65
CA ASN A 299 -68.88 -4.59 -19.65
C ASN A 299 -67.96 -3.41 -20.05
N ASP A 300 -66.91 -3.11 -19.28
CA ASP A 300 -66.07 -1.91 -19.51
C ASP A 300 -64.60 -2.14 -19.14
N LYS A 301 -63.70 -1.46 -19.86
CA LYS A 301 -62.27 -1.35 -19.53
C LYS A 301 -61.96 0.09 -19.14
N SER A 302 -61.50 0.29 -17.90
CA SER A 302 -61.02 1.60 -17.43
C SER A 302 -59.49 1.58 -17.35
N THR A 303 -58.84 2.60 -17.89
CA THR A 303 -57.38 2.78 -17.81
C THR A 303 -57.09 4.03 -17.01
N SER A 304 -56.36 3.88 -15.90
CA SER A 304 -55.89 4.98 -15.08
C SER A 304 -54.39 5.16 -15.30
N ILE A 305 -53.95 6.38 -15.55
CA ILE A 305 -52.54 6.73 -15.73
C ILE A 305 -52.11 7.57 -14.53
N SER A 306 -51.06 7.11 -13.84
CA SER A 306 -50.47 7.78 -12.69
C SER A 306 -48.96 7.89 -12.88
N THR A 307 -48.34 8.90 -12.29
CA THR A 307 -46.88 9.07 -12.30
C THR A 307 -46.34 8.86 -10.90
N GLN A 308 -45.24 8.13 -10.79
CA GLN A 308 -44.52 7.92 -9.53
C GLN A 308 -43.01 8.00 -9.77
N MET A 309 -42.28 8.56 -8.81
CA MET A 309 -40.82 8.54 -8.83
C MET A 309 -40.35 7.16 -8.41
N ASP A 310 -39.70 6.43 -9.32
CA ASP A 310 -39.15 5.09 -9.06
C ASP A 310 -37.63 5.09 -9.28
N SER A 311 -36.93 4.12 -8.72
CA SER A 311 -35.47 4.03 -8.86
C SER A 311 -35.10 3.74 -10.31
N LEU A 312 -34.12 4.48 -10.86
CA LEU A 312 -33.69 4.29 -12.25
C LEU A 312 -33.18 2.86 -12.47
N ILE A 313 -32.37 2.38 -11.53
CA ILE A 313 -31.89 1.00 -11.46
C ILE A 313 -32.16 0.51 -10.04
N PRO A 314 -33.20 -0.31 -9.81
CA PRO A 314 -33.52 -0.83 -8.48
C PRO A 314 -32.41 -1.73 -7.92
N ALA A 315 -32.19 -1.69 -6.61
CA ALA A 315 -31.21 -2.56 -5.93
C ALA A 315 -31.44 -4.06 -6.23
N SER A 316 -32.70 -4.50 -6.33
CA SER A 316 -33.03 -5.89 -6.70
C SER A 316 -32.55 -6.25 -8.11
N LYS A 317 -32.48 -5.29 -9.04
CA LYS A 317 -31.96 -5.52 -10.39
C LYS A 317 -30.44 -5.64 -10.38
N ILE A 318 -29.76 -4.81 -9.57
CA ILE A 318 -28.31 -4.87 -9.38
C ILE A 318 -27.90 -6.22 -8.76
N SER A 319 -28.64 -6.68 -7.74
CA SER A 319 -28.41 -7.96 -7.07
C SER A 319 -28.60 -9.19 -7.95
N ASN A 320 -29.27 -9.05 -9.11
CA ASN A 320 -29.58 -10.15 -10.03
C ASN A 320 -28.95 -9.95 -11.42
N LEU A 321 -27.89 -9.12 -11.52
CA LEU A 321 -27.15 -8.98 -12.77
C LEU A 321 -26.50 -10.31 -13.17
N THR A 322 -26.69 -10.70 -14.43
CA THR A 322 -25.99 -11.84 -15.02
C THR A 322 -24.51 -11.49 -15.23
N GLN A 323 -23.63 -12.50 -15.26
CA GLN A 323 -22.23 -12.30 -15.63
C GLN A 323 -22.11 -11.56 -16.97
N GLY A 324 -21.23 -10.56 -17.02
CA GLY A 324 -21.07 -9.68 -18.19
C GLY A 324 -21.99 -8.47 -18.19
N MET A 325 -23.06 -8.44 -17.39
CA MET A 325 -23.91 -7.26 -17.21
C MET A 325 -23.36 -6.36 -16.12
N PHE A 326 -23.27 -5.06 -16.41
CA PHE A 326 -22.78 -4.05 -15.50
C PHE A 326 -23.75 -2.88 -15.42
N VAL A 327 -23.77 -2.26 -14.25
CA VAL A 327 -24.37 -0.95 -14.01
C VAL A 327 -23.29 0.04 -13.63
N GLY A 328 -23.49 1.31 -13.94
CA GLY A 328 -22.48 2.28 -13.60
C GLY A 328 -22.82 3.69 -13.98
N ALA A 329 -21.93 4.58 -13.58
CA ALA A 329 -21.99 6.01 -13.88
C ALA A 329 -20.60 6.48 -14.30
N VAL A 330 -20.55 7.29 -15.36
CA VAL A 330 -19.32 7.92 -15.84
C VAL A 330 -19.40 9.45 -15.69
N SER A 331 -18.25 10.04 -15.37
CA SER A 331 -18.04 11.48 -15.26
C SER A 331 -17.47 12.03 -16.56
N ASP A 332 -17.88 13.25 -16.91
CA ASP A 332 -17.38 14.00 -18.06
C ASP A 332 -16.36 15.07 -17.65
N ASN A 333 -15.78 15.72 -18.65
CA ASN A 333 -14.99 16.92 -18.47
C ASN A 333 -15.68 18.11 -19.17
N PHE A 334 -15.12 19.32 -19.01
CA PHE A 334 -15.76 20.54 -19.53
C PHE A 334 -15.92 20.51 -21.05
N ASP A 335 -14.96 19.89 -21.74
CA ASP A 335 -14.84 19.89 -23.20
C ASP A 335 -15.56 18.69 -23.85
N GLU A 336 -15.79 17.61 -23.11
CA GLU A 336 -16.33 16.33 -23.57
C GLU A 336 -17.52 15.90 -22.70
N ARG A 337 -18.65 16.58 -22.86
CA ARG A 337 -19.89 16.26 -22.12
C ARG A 337 -20.50 14.94 -22.59
N ILE A 338 -21.02 14.17 -21.64
CA ILE A 338 -21.66 12.88 -21.90
C ILE A 338 -23.16 13.02 -21.61
N ASP A 339 -24.00 12.78 -22.62
CA ASP A 339 -25.46 12.85 -22.50
C ASP A 339 -26.03 11.73 -21.61
N GLN A 340 -25.56 10.50 -21.82
CA GLN A 340 -25.97 9.34 -21.04
C GLN A 340 -24.85 8.90 -20.09
N LYS A 341 -24.85 9.47 -18.87
CA LYS A 341 -23.83 9.16 -17.85
C LYS A 341 -24.06 7.84 -17.15
N ILE A 342 -25.32 7.41 -17.01
CA ILE A 342 -25.69 6.19 -16.29
C ILE A 342 -25.99 5.09 -17.31
N PHE A 343 -25.44 3.90 -17.07
CA PHE A 343 -25.63 2.75 -17.95
C PHE A 343 -26.04 1.50 -17.17
N HIS A 344 -26.74 0.63 -17.87
CA HIS A 344 -27.00 -0.76 -17.51
C HIS A 344 -26.84 -1.56 -18.80
N ALA A 345 -25.68 -2.17 -18.99
CA ALA A 345 -25.25 -2.70 -20.28
C ALA A 345 -24.41 -3.96 -20.12
N GLU A 346 -24.38 -4.76 -21.18
CA GLU A 346 -23.47 -5.89 -21.29
C GLU A 346 -22.08 -5.40 -21.72
N ILE A 347 -21.04 -5.75 -20.96
CA ILE A 347 -19.66 -5.57 -21.39
C ILE A 347 -19.30 -6.75 -22.28
N VAL A 348 -19.32 -6.52 -23.59
CA VAL A 348 -19.00 -7.54 -24.60
C VAL A 348 -17.48 -7.77 -24.64
N VAL A 349 -17.06 -8.94 -24.17
CA VAL A 349 -15.66 -9.38 -24.26
C VAL A 349 -15.52 -10.35 -25.43
N ASP A 350 -14.66 -10.03 -26.38
CA ASP A 350 -14.30 -10.95 -27.47
C ASP A 350 -13.44 -12.09 -26.90
N SER A 351 -14.11 -13.15 -26.46
CA SER A 351 -13.49 -14.30 -25.81
C SER A 351 -12.48 -15.01 -26.70
N ALA A 352 -12.70 -15.03 -28.02
CA ALA A 352 -11.78 -15.64 -28.98
C ALA A 352 -10.50 -14.83 -29.10
N LYS A 353 -10.61 -13.50 -29.22
CA LYS A 353 -9.46 -12.59 -29.26
C LYS A 353 -8.67 -12.61 -27.95
N VAL A 354 -9.35 -12.54 -26.81
CA VAL A 354 -8.70 -12.60 -25.48
C VAL A 354 -8.00 -13.94 -25.30
N SER A 355 -8.64 -15.06 -25.66
CA SER A 355 -8.01 -16.37 -25.57
C SER A 355 -6.79 -16.52 -26.49
N ALA A 356 -6.84 -15.93 -27.69
CA ALA A 356 -5.70 -15.90 -28.60
C ALA A 356 -4.55 -15.05 -28.03
N GLU A 357 -4.87 -13.92 -27.41
CA GLU A 357 -3.89 -13.05 -26.75
C GLU A 357 -3.22 -13.76 -25.56
N MET A 358 -4.01 -14.40 -24.69
CA MET A 358 -3.55 -15.14 -23.51
C MET A 358 -2.60 -16.28 -23.87
N LYS A 359 -2.76 -16.92 -25.04
CA LYS A 359 -1.86 -17.99 -25.51
C LYS A 359 -0.46 -17.49 -25.86
N VAL A 360 -0.29 -16.19 -26.12
CA VAL A 360 0.99 -15.58 -26.49
C VAL A 360 1.61 -14.81 -25.30
N TYR A 361 0.97 -14.85 -24.13
CA TYR A 361 1.54 -14.25 -22.92
C TYR A 361 2.89 -14.87 -22.59
N GLN A 362 3.86 -13.99 -22.36
CA GLN A 362 5.19 -14.38 -21.93
C GLN A 362 5.22 -14.47 -20.41
N SER A 363 5.96 -15.44 -19.88
CA SER A 363 6.26 -15.48 -18.46
C SER A 363 7.06 -14.24 -18.05
N ILE A 364 6.94 -13.83 -16.78
CA ILE A 364 7.80 -12.79 -16.22
C ILE A 364 9.26 -13.20 -16.47
N PRO A 365 10.09 -12.33 -17.07
CA PRO A 365 11.47 -12.66 -17.39
C PRO A 365 12.29 -12.89 -16.12
N THR A 366 13.38 -13.65 -16.25
CA THR A 366 14.42 -13.68 -15.24
C THR A 366 15.09 -12.32 -15.17
N ILE A 367 14.98 -11.66 -14.02
CA ILE A 367 15.51 -10.32 -13.76
C ILE A 367 16.87 -10.43 -13.07
N ALA A 368 16.96 -11.28 -12.04
CA ALA A 368 18.19 -11.55 -11.33
C ALA A 368 18.71 -12.93 -11.75
N ASP A 369 19.89 -12.94 -12.38
CA ASP A 369 20.60 -14.18 -12.69
C ASP A 369 21.41 -14.62 -11.48
N PHE A 370 21.25 -15.89 -11.12
CA PHE A 370 21.95 -16.54 -10.01
C PHE A 370 22.81 -17.72 -10.49
N GLN A 371 23.08 -17.81 -11.80
CA GLN A 371 23.97 -18.82 -12.33
C GLN A 371 25.42 -18.52 -11.94
N ASN A 372 26.09 -19.53 -11.40
CA ASN A 372 27.53 -19.55 -11.22
C ASN A 372 28.25 -19.68 -12.58
N GLU A 373 29.57 -19.42 -12.60
CA GLU A 373 30.39 -19.58 -13.81
C GLU A 373 30.37 -21.01 -14.39
N ASP A 374 30.04 -22.02 -13.56
CA ASP A 374 29.89 -23.42 -13.96
C ASP A 374 28.46 -23.79 -14.43
N GLY A 375 27.53 -22.83 -14.45
CA GLY A 375 26.12 -23.04 -14.81
C GLY A 375 25.24 -23.62 -13.70
N SER A 376 25.77 -23.81 -12.48
CA SER A 376 24.98 -24.23 -11.31
C SER A 376 24.17 -23.07 -10.74
N ASP A 377 23.06 -23.40 -10.07
CA ASP A 377 22.10 -22.44 -9.52
C ASP A 377 22.47 -22.04 -8.09
N ASN A 378 22.86 -20.77 -7.90
CA ASN A 378 23.31 -20.21 -6.63
C ASN A 378 22.24 -19.35 -5.92
N ILE A 379 20.97 -19.49 -6.29
CA ILE A 379 19.95 -18.60 -5.73
C ILE A 379 19.87 -18.71 -4.20
N LYS A 380 19.90 -19.94 -3.68
CA LYS A 380 19.71 -20.18 -2.24
C LYS A 380 20.88 -19.63 -1.45
N GLU A 381 22.11 -19.93 -1.86
CA GLU A 381 23.28 -19.48 -1.10
C GLU A 381 23.45 -17.97 -1.21
N THR A 382 23.17 -17.36 -2.38
CA THR A 382 23.22 -15.89 -2.54
C THR A 382 22.20 -15.18 -1.65
N ILE A 383 20.96 -15.67 -1.63
CA ILE A 383 19.88 -15.07 -0.82
C ILE A 383 20.13 -15.27 0.67
N GLU A 384 20.56 -16.47 1.08
CA GLU A 384 20.93 -16.74 2.47
C GLU A 384 22.17 -15.93 2.89
N ALA A 385 23.16 -15.76 2.01
CA ALA A 385 24.31 -14.93 2.29
C ALA A 385 23.91 -13.47 2.52
N ASN A 386 23.01 -12.91 1.69
CA ASN A 386 22.46 -11.57 1.93
C ASN A 386 21.69 -11.50 3.27
N TYR A 387 20.90 -12.52 3.58
CA TYR A 387 20.17 -12.60 4.84
C TYR A 387 21.11 -12.59 6.06
N HIS A 388 22.16 -13.42 6.04
CA HIS A 388 23.16 -13.46 7.10
C HIS A 388 24.00 -12.17 7.15
N LYS A 389 24.31 -11.59 6.00
CA LYS A 389 25.04 -10.33 5.89
C LYS A 389 24.31 -9.21 6.65
N VAL A 390 23.02 -8.99 6.38
CA VAL A 390 22.22 -7.95 7.06
C VAL A 390 22.25 -8.12 8.59
N LYS A 391 22.18 -9.37 9.06
CA LYS A 391 22.28 -9.67 10.50
C LYS A 391 23.64 -9.32 11.07
N GLN A 392 24.71 -9.71 10.39
CA GLN A 392 26.08 -9.41 10.81
C GLN A 392 26.35 -7.91 10.80
N GLU A 393 25.85 -7.19 9.79
CA GLU A 393 25.97 -5.73 9.70
C GLU A 393 25.35 -5.03 10.91
N ILE A 394 24.18 -5.48 11.39
CA ILE A 394 23.58 -4.95 12.62
C ILE A 394 24.37 -5.33 13.87
N LEU A 395 24.91 -6.55 13.97
CA LEU A 395 25.75 -6.94 15.11
C LEU A 395 26.99 -6.04 15.19
N SER A 396 27.71 -5.89 14.08
CA SER A 396 28.89 -5.03 14.00
C SER A 396 28.57 -3.56 14.27
N LEU A 397 27.44 -3.05 13.76
CA LEU A 397 26.97 -1.69 14.04
C LEU A 397 26.76 -1.48 15.54
N VAL A 398 26.05 -2.40 16.19
CA VAL A 398 25.76 -2.30 17.63
C VAL A 398 27.05 -2.37 18.44
N ASP A 399 27.94 -3.31 18.14
CA ASP A 399 29.21 -3.44 18.85
C ASP A 399 30.07 -2.17 18.70
N SER A 400 30.16 -1.63 17.49
CA SER A 400 30.89 -0.38 17.21
C SER A 400 30.32 0.82 17.95
N GLU A 401 28.99 0.98 17.99
CA GLU A 401 28.36 2.11 18.70
C GLU A 401 28.47 1.97 20.22
N ILE A 402 28.38 0.75 20.76
CA ILE A 402 28.60 0.51 22.18
C ILE A 402 30.04 0.82 22.57
N GLU A 403 31.03 0.42 21.75
CA GLU A 403 32.42 0.81 21.98
C GLU A 403 32.63 2.32 21.91
N ARG A 404 32.02 3.00 20.94
CA ARG A 404 32.05 4.46 20.83
C ARG A 404 31.51 5.13 22.10
N ILE A 405 30.32 4.71 22.56
CA ILE A 405 29.68 5.25 23.77
C ILE A 405 30.53 5.01 25.02
N LYS A 406 31.18 3.84 25.16
CA LYS A 406 32.09 3.55 26.28
C LYS A 406 33.32 4.46 26.29
N ASN A 407 33.85 4.77 25.11
CA ASN A 407 35.08 5.55 24.95
C ASN A 407 34.83 7.07 25.01
N GLU A 408 33.58 7.52 24.88
CA GLU A 408 33.21 8.93 24.98
C GLU A 408 32.77 9.30 26.41
N PRO A 409 33.53 10.15 27.14
CA PRO A 409 33.26 10.47 28.55
C PRO A 409 31.88 11.10 28.80
N LEU A 410 31.33 11.81 27.80
CA LEU A 410 30.03 12.45 27.90
C LEU A 410 28.87 11.45 27.75
N LEU A 411 29.09 10.29 27.12
CA LEU A 411 28.05 9.30 26.81
C LEU A 411 28.17 8.03 27.65
N SER A 412 29.31 7.78 28.30
CA SER A 412 29.57 6.56 29.05
C SER A 412 28.52 6.24 30.12
N HIS A 413 27.85 7.27 30.66
CA HIS A 413 26.76 7.15 31.64
C HIS A 413 25.50 6.46 31.09
N LEU A 414 25.34 6.37 29.76
CA LEU A 414 24.20 5.72 29.11
C LEU A 414 24.29 4.18 29.17
N ILE A 415 25.49 3.64 29.37
CA ILE A 415 25.70 2.20 29.52
C ILE A 415 25.65 1.88 31.01
N LYS A 416 24.66 1.10 31.43
CA LYS A 416 24.57 0.55 32.78
C LYS A 416 25.41 -0.72 32.85
N ASP A 417 26.23 -0.85 33.90
CA ASP A 417 27.07 -2.03 34.17
C ASP A 417 26.25 -3.33 34.34
#